data_AF-A0A956X906-F1
#
_entry.id   AF-A0A956X906-F1
#
_cell.length_a   1.000
_cell.length_b   1.000
_cell.length_c   1.000
_cell.angle_alpha   90.00
_cell.angle_beta   90.00
_cell.angle_gamma   90.00
#
_symmetry.space_group_name_H-M   'P 1'
#
loop_
_entity.id
_entity.type
_entity.pdbx_description
1 polymer ?
#
loop_
_entity_poly.entity_id
_entity_poly.type
_entity_poly.pdbx_seq_one_letter_code
_entity_poly.pdbx_strand_id
1 'polypeptide(L)'
;NDLDMFEEMRLAAILAKTVSNDPTILPARQALELATIRGAKAIHQDHLTGSLEVGKRADIIVVDMDGIHNQPQFHHNPDAVYSRLIYAAKSSDVADVMCNGRWLMRDRALLTIDETAAKQAAAQVAAEIDAFVLERESSPYNKLVLLAGVERQESFEIQVKVPVEDKDNVLRVLMGDQLEITKTSHYREYDTYFMFENGDPDAARLRYREDEFVGDNDETYQVRTRLTLIGEEERTEFQNSVMLSRSRFLATADRSLRFYSEYFAPARQVAVSKDRLRWRVVYRETDFAINLDKLTSPELPGYFLEIKSRTWSRTDAARKAGLITELLKLFGLDPLTAERDDYPEMVTARA
;
A
#
# COMPACT_ATOMS: atom_id res chain seq x y z
N ASN A 1 -11.38 -12.38 -14.27
CA ASN A 1 -12.78 -12.50 -14.71
C ASN A 1 -12.72 -13.20 -16.05
N ASP A 2 -13.04 -14.49 -16.07
CA ASP A 2 -12.95 -15.41 -17.21
C ASP A 2 -14.28 -15.60 -17.96
N LEU A 3 -15.39 -15.09 -17.40
CA LEU A 3 -16.75 -15.16 -17.97
C LEU A 3 -17.28 -16.59 -18.16
N ASP A 4 -16.86 -17.55 -17.34
CA ASP A 4 -17.31 -18.95 -17.41
C ASP A 4 -18.60 -19.21 -16.62
N MET A 5 -19.74 -19.23 -17.32
CA MET A 5 -21.04 -19.48 -16.70
C MET A 5 -21.23 -20.90 -16.14
N PHE A 6 -20.48 -21.91 -16.61
CA PHE A 6 -20.57 -23.26 -16.04
C PHE A 6 -19.92 -23.31 -14.66
N GLU A 7 -18.77 -22.64 -14.51
CA GLU A 7 -18.12 -22.50 -13.21
C GLU A 7 -18.97 -21.68 -12.24
N GLU A 8 -19.58 -20.57 -12.69
CA GLU A 8 -20.47 -19.75 -11.86
C GLU A 8 -21.71 -20.52 -11.38
N MET A 9 -22.35 -21.30 -12.26
CA MET A 9 -23.48 -22.17 -11.89
C MET A 9 -23.07 -23.21 -10.83
N ARG A 10 -21.92 -23.85 -11.02
CA ARG A 10 -21.39 -24.83 -10.07
C ARG A 10 -21.08 -24.20 -8.72
N LEU A 11 -20.42 -23.04 -8.73
CA LEU A 11 -20.06 -22.29 -7.54
C LEU A 11 -21.31 -21.88 -6.76
N ALA A 12 -22.31 -21.30 -7.43
CA ALA A 12 -23.58 -20.93 -6.81
C ALA A 12 -24.26 -22.13 -6.13
N ALA A 13 -24.31 -23.28 -6.82
CA ALA A 13 -24.91 -24.50 -6.30
C ALA A 13 -24.17 -25.05 -5.06
N ILE A 14 -22.84 -25.00 -5.03
CA ILE A 14 -22.04 -25.49 -3.89
C ILE A 14 -22.09 -24.51 -2.73
N LEU A 15 -21.89 -23.21 -3.00
CA LEU A 15 -21.85 -22.17 -1.97
C LEU A 15 -23.18 -22.08 -1.21
N ALA A 16 -24.31 -22.19 -1.91
CA ALA A 16 -25.63 -22.22 -1.27
C ALA A 16 -25.77 -23.37 -0.25
N LYS A 17 -25.22 -24.56 -0.56
CA LYS A 17 -25.22 -25.72 0.35
C LYS A 17 -24.31 -25.51 1.54
N THR A 18 -23.11 -24.97 1.32
CA THR A 18 -22.12 -24.73 2.39
C THR A 18 -22.60 -23.67 3.37
N VAL A 19 -23.16 -22.57 2.89
CA VAL A 19 -23.67 -21.48 3.74
C VAL A 19 -24.89 -21.92 4.55
N SER A 20 -25.79 -22.71 3.95
CA SER A 20 -27.00 -23.21 4.63
C SER A 20 -26.76 -24.46 5.48
N ASN A 21 -25.61 -25.13 5.32
CA ASN A 21 -25.31 -26.44 5.88
C ASN A 21 -26.38 -27.51 5.53
N ASP A 22 -26.97 -27.41 4.34
CA ASP A 22 -27.99 -28.33 3.84
C ASP A 22 -27.69 -28.73 2.38
N PRO A 23 -27.38 -30.01 2.10
CA PRO A 23 -27.02 -30.47 0.76
C PRO A 23 -28.20 -30.49 -0.23
N THR A 24 -29.44 -30.34 0.25
CA THR A 24 -30.65 -30.34 -0.58
C THR A 24 -30.96 -28.98 -1.19
N ILE A 25 -30.33 -27.91 -0.68
CA ILE A 25 -30.52 -26.55 -1.15
C ILE A 25 -29.90 -26.36 -2.54
N LEU A 26 -30.64 -25.66 -3.39
CA LEU A 26 -30.30 -25.35 -4.78
C LEU A 26 -29.87 -26.61 -5.57
N PRO A 27 -30.81 -27.53 -5.85
CA PRO A 27 -30.53 -28.71 -6.68
C PRO A 27 -30.10 -28.29 -8.09
N ALA A 28 -29.38 -29.17 -8.80
CA ALA A 28 -28.78 -28.88 -10.10
C ALA A 28 -29.77 -28.30 -11.12
N ARG A 29 -30.98 -28.85 -11.19
CA ARG A 29 -32.05 -28.34 -12.06
C ARG A 29 -32.37 -26.87 -11.78
N GLN A 30 -32.49 -26.50 -10.49
CA GLN A 30 -32.76 -25.13 -10.10
C GLN A 30 -31.56 -24.21 -10.38
N ALA A 31 -30.33 -24.70 -10.25
CA ALA A 31 -29.13 -23.95 -10.66
C ALA A 31 -29.15 -23.64 -12.17
N LEU A 32 -29.54 -24.60 -13.01
CA LEU A 32 -29.72 -24.36 -14.45
C LEU A 32 -30.84 -23.34 -14.71
N GLU A 33 -31.97 -23.42 -13.98
CA GLU A 33 -33.04 -22.43 -14.08
C GLU A 33 -32.56 -21.01 -13.75
N LEU A 34 -31.68 -20.86 -12.75
CA LEU A 34 -31.07 -19.57 -12.40
C LEU A 34 -30.27 -18.98 -13.56
N ALA A 35 -29.47 -19.81 -14.25
CA ALA A 35 -28.67 -19.37 -15.39
C ALA A 35 -29.47 -19.17 -16.69
N THR A 36 -30.73 -19.63 -16.74
CA THR A 36 -31.57 -19.58 -17.94
C THR A 36 -32.85 -18.79 -17.68
N ILE A 37 -33.98 -19.46 -17.47
CA ILE A 37 -35.30 -18.82 -17.40
C ILE A 37 -35.44 -17.82 -16.26
N ARG A 38 -34.85 -18.08 -15.08
CA ARG A 38 -34.93 -17.14 -13.95
C ARG A 38 -34.01 -15.93 -14.16
N GLY A 39 -32.86 -16.13 -14.83
CA GLY A 39 -32.02 -15.02 -15.30
C GLY A 39 -32.78 -14.13 -16.29
N ALA A 40 -33.46 -14.73 -17.27
CA ALA A 40 -34.32 -14.01 -18.21
C ALA A 40 -35.46 -13.26 -17.49
N LYS A 41 -36.08 -13.87 -16.46
CA LYS A 41 -37.10 -13.21 -15.62
C LYS A 41 -36.55 -12.00 -14.88
N ALA A 42 -35.35 -12.12 -14.32
CA ALA A 42 -34.71 -11.03 -13.57
C ALA A 42 -34.47 -9.78 -14.44
N ILE A 43 -34.29 -9.95 -15.75
CA ILE A 43 -34.15 -8.85 -16.72
C ILE A 43 -35.41 -8.61 -17.56
N HIS A 44 -36.56 -9.17 -17.16
CA HIS A 44 -37.86 -9.03 -17.84
C HIS A 44 -37.89 -9.49 -19.31
N GLN A 45 -37.09 -10.51 -19.67
CA GLN A 45 -37.02 -11.08 -21.02
C GLN A 45 -37.50 -12.54 -21.10
N ASP A 46 -38.13 -13.07 -20.05
CA ASP A 46 -38.60 -14.45 -19.99
C ASP A 46 -39.69 -14.79 -21.01
N HIS A 47 -40.40 -13.78 -21.51
CA HIS A 47 -41.33 -13.91 -22.63
C HIS A 47 -40.62 -14.06 -23.99
N LEU A 48 -39.33 -13.73 -24.08
CA LEU A 48 -38.52 -13.82 -25.31
C LEU A 48 -37.53 -14.97 -25.29
N THR A 49 -36.94 -15.31 -24.15
CA THR A 49 -35.82 -16.27 -24.05
C THR A 49 -35.78 -16.98 -22.68
N GLY A 50 -34.76 -17.82 -22.47
CA GLY A 50 -34.50 -18.53 -21.22
C GLY A 50 -35.16 -19.91 -21.13
N SER A 51 -36.01 -20.29 -22.08
CA SER A 51 -36.55 -21.65 -22.20
C SER A 51 -36.88 -21.99 -23.65
N LEU A 52 -36.89 -23.29 -23.98
CA LEU A 52 -37.20 -23.80 -25.32
C LEU A 52 -38.72 -24.03 -25.45
N GLU A 53 -39.44 -22.97 -25.79
CA GLU A 53 -40.90 -22.97 -25.95
C GLU A 53 -41.28 -22.31 -27.29
N VAL A 54 -42.37 -22.79 -27.90
CA VAL A 54 -42.88 -22.22 -29.15
C VAL A 54 -43.19 -20.74 -28.95
N GLY A 55 -42.69 -19.89 -29.85
CA GLY A 55 -42.88 -18.43 -29.80
C GLY A 55 -41.73 -17.66 -29.16
N LYS A 56 -40.78 -18.33 -28.48
CA LYS A 56 -39.55 -17.71 -27.97
C LYS A 56 -38.44 -17.70 -29.03
N ARG A 57 -37.43 -16.86 -28.80
CA ARG A 57 -36.23 -16.79 -29.63
C ARG A 57 -35.47 -18.11 -29.56
N ALA A 58 -34.87 -18.48 -30.69
CA ALA A 58 -33.99 -19.64 -30.77
C ALA A 58 -32.60 -19.27 -30.23
N ASP A 59 -32.52 -19.15 -28.90
CA ASP A 59 -31.29 -19.00 -28.14
C ASP A 59 -30.93 -20.39 -27.57
N ILE A 60 -29.97 -21.07 -28.21
CA ILE A 60 -29.70 -22.51 -27.99
C ILE A 60 -28.21 -22.72 -27.78
N ILE A 61 -27.88 -23.56 -26.80
CA ILE A 61 -26.53 -24.07 -26.55
C ILE A 61 -26.59 -25.59 -26.68
N VAL A 62 -25.70 -26.16 -27.49
CA VAL A 62 -25.50 -27.61 -27.58
C VAL A 62 -24.25 -27.95 -26.80
N VAL A 63 -24.38 -28.89 -25.85
CA VAL A 63 -23.28 -29.32 -24.97
C VAL A 63 -22.95 -30.78 -25.26
N ASP A 64 -21.70 -31.04 -25.61
CA ASP A 64 -21.15 -32.37 -25.81
C ASP A 64 -20.84 -33.00 -24.45
N MET A 65 -21.61 -34.02 -24.10
CA MET A 65 -21.56 -34.67 -22.78
C MET A 65 -20.79 -36.00 -22.83
N ASP A 66 -20.11 -36.33 -23.92
CA ASP A 66 -19.43 -37.63 -24.07
C ASP A 66 -17.97 -37.64 -23.63
N GLY A 67 -17.42 -36.47 -23.28
CA GLY A 67 -16.07 -36.33 -22.72
C GLY A 67 -15.84 -37.19 -21.47
N ILE A 68 -14.61 -37.69 -21.32
CA ILE A 68 -14.24 -38.62 -20.22
C ILE A 68 -14.50 -38.05 -18.82
N HIS A 69 -14.34 -36.74 -18.64
CA HIS A 69 -14.61 -36.06 -17.36
C HIS A 69 -16.10 -36.01 -17.00
N ASN A 70 -16.98 -36.31 -17.96
CA ASN A 70 -18.42 -36.35 -17.78
C ASN A 70 -18.97 -37.80 -17.76
N GLN A 71 -18.08 -38.79 -17.56
CA GLN A 71 -18.40 -40.21 -17.44
C GLN A 71 -18.22 -40.70 -15.99
N PRO A 72 -18.99 -41.71 -15.52
CA PRO A 72 -20.02 -42.47 -16.25
C PRO A 72 -21.39 -41.77 -16.31
N GLN A 73 -22.23 -42.19 -17.27
CA GLN A 73 -23.61 -41.72 -17.39
C GLN A 73 -24.58 -42.60 -16.58
N PHE A 74 -25.13 -42.04 -15.50
CA PHE A 74 -26.13 -42.72 -14.69
C PHE A 74 -27.55 -42.44 -15.20
N HIS A 75 -28.32 -43.51 -15.44
CA HIS A 75 -29.68 -43.41 -16.01
C HIS A 75 -30.80 -43.72 -14.99
N HIS A 76 -30.45 -44.03 -13.75
CA HIS A 76 -31.42 -44.41 -12.72
C HIS A 76 -32.29 -43.22 -12.23
N ASN A 77 -31.84 -41.99 -12.44
CA ASN A 77 -32.54 -40.76 -12.07
C ASN A 77 -32.78 -39.92 -13.33
N PRO A 78 -34.04 -39.56 -13.67
CA PRO A 78 -34.33 -38.72 -14.84
C PRO A 78 -33.68 -37.33 -14.78
N ASP A 79 -33.39 -36.80 -13.58
CA ASP A 79 -32.73 -35.50 -13.40
C ASP A 79 -31.19 -35.60 -13.41
N ALA A 80 -30.61 -36.78 -13.65
CA ALA A 80 -29.16 -36.99 -13.65
C ALA A 80 -28.43 -36.12 -14.70
N VAL A 81 -29.09 -35.77 -15.80
CA VAL A 81 -28.56 -34.88 -16.84
C VAL A 81 -28.24 -33.49 -16.29
N TYR A 82 -29.08 -32.94 -15.40
CA TYR A 82 -28.82 -31.64 -14.77
C TYR A 82 -27.60 -31.71 -13.86
N SER A 83 -27.46 -32.80 -13.10
CA SER A 83 -26.29 -33.01 -12.24
C SER A 83 -25.00 -33.03 -13.06
N ARG A 84 -25.00 -33.71 -14.20
CA ARG A 84 -23.86 -33.76 -15.11
C ARG A 84 -23.54 -32.37 -15.70
N LEU A 85 -24.56 -31.64 -16.13
CA LEU A 85 -24.40 -30.31 -16.68
C LEU A 85 -23.85 -29.29 -15.67
N ILE A 86 -24.27 -29.36 -14.41
CA ILE A 86 -23.86 -28.39 -13.37
C ILE A 86 -22.54 -28.75 -12.70
N TYR A 87 -22.28 -30.04 -12.45
CA TYR A 87 -21.15 -30.44 -11.60
C TYR A 87 -19.99 -31.06 -12.37
N ALA A 88 -20.18 -31.52 -13.60
CA ALA A 88 -19.15 -32.19 -14.40
C ALA A 88 -18.81 -31.46 -15.70
N ALA A 89 -19.80 -30.89 -16.40
CA ALA A 89 -19.57 -30.20 -17.66
C ALA A 89 -18.73 -28.91 -17.48
N LYS A 90 -18.03 -28.53 -18.55
CA LYS A 90 -17.18 -27.35 -18.64
C LYS A 90 -17.62 -26.48 -19.81
N SER A 91 -17.23 -25.21 -19.81
CA SER A 91 -17.46 -24.31 -20.95
C SER A 91 -16.89 -24.85 -22.28
N SER A 92 -15.77 -25.58 -22.23
CA SER A 92 -15.17 -26.25 -23.40
C SER A 92 -16.03 -27.35 -24.03
N ASP A 93 -17.03 -27.84 -23.30
CA ASP A 93 -17.96 -28.88 -23.77
C ASP A 93 -19.05 -28.29 -24.67
N VAL A 94 -19.22 -26.97 -24.71
CA VAL A 94 -20.17 -26.32 -25.63
C VAL A 94 -19.70 -26.54 -27.07
N ALA A 95 -20.51 -27.24 -27.86
CA ALA A 95 -20.24 -27.54 -29.26
C ALA A 95 -20.81 -26.47 -30.19
N ASP A 96 -22.05 -26.03 -29.94
CA ASP A 96 -22.74 -25.08 -30.80
C ASP A 96 -23.46 -24.01 -29.97
N VAL A 97 -23.51 -22.79 -30.51
CA VAL A 97 -24.25 -21.67 -29.92
C VAL A 97 -25.06 -20.98 -31.01
N MET A 98 -26.35 -20.83 -30.77
CA MET A 98 -27.29 -20.08 -31.59
C MET A 98 -27.90 -18.96 -30.75
N CYS A 99 -28.01 -17.77 -31.34
CA CYS A 99 -28.71 -16.64 -30.76
C CYS A 99 -29.71 -16.11 -31.78
N ASN A 100 -30.98 -16.02 -31.39
CA ASN A 100 -32.10 -15.57 -32.20
C ASN A 100 -32.14 -16.24 -33.58
N GLY A 101 -31.91 -17.55 -33.64
CA GLY A 101 -31.93 -18.31 -34.90
C GLY A 101 -30.65 -18.25 -35.72
N ARG A 102 -29.64 -17.48 -35.30
CA ARG A 102 -28.35 -17.35 -35.99
C ARG A 102 -27.26 -18.10 -35.24
N TRP A 103 -26.55 -18.98 -35.95
CA TRP A 103 -25.37 -19.65 -35.41
C TRP A 103 -24.25 -18.64 -35.16
N LEU A 104 -23.75 -18.62 -33.93
CA LEU A 104 -22.57 -17.85 -33.50
C LEU A 104 -21.34 -18.75 -33.39
N MET A 105 -21.54 -20.01 -33.00
CA MET A 105 -20.53 -21.05 -32.94
C MET A 105 -21.12 -22.36 -33.46
N ARG A 106 -20.35 -23.14 -34.22
CA ARG A 106 -20.75 -24.46 -34.67
C ARG A 106 -19.56 -25.41 -34.70
N ASP A 107 -19.71 -26.63 -34.22
CA ASP A 107 -18.62 -27.61 -34.08
C ASP A 107 -17.37 -27.02 -33.38
N ARG A 108 -17.60 -26.19 -32.35
CA ARG A 108 -16.60 -25.42 -31.60
C ARG A 108 -15.86 -24.33 -32.39
N ALA A 109 -16.26 -24.04 -33.63
CA ALA A 109 -15.72 -22.94 -34.42
C ALA A 109 -16.60 -21.69 -34.35
N LEU A 110 -16.02 -20.55 -33.95
CA LEU A 110 -16.70 -19.25 -33.95
C LEU A 110 -16.97 -18.79 -35.39
N LEU A 111 -18.20 -18.35 -35.66
CA LEU A 111 -18.66 -17.96 -37.00
C LEU A 111 -18.78 -16.45 -37.21
N THR A 112 -18.71 -15.67 -36.13
CA THR A 112 -18.96 -14.23 -36.15
C THR A 112 -17.80 -13.38 -35.63
N ILE A 113 -16.70 -14.01 -35.21
CA ILE A 113 -15.53 -13.34 -34.63
C ILE A 113 -14.28 -13.88 -35.33
N ASP A 114 -13.41 -12.98 -35.76
CA ASP A 114 -12.03 -13.33 -36.10
C ASP A 114 -11.19 -13.34 -34.82
N GLU A 115 -10.84 -14.53 -34.34
CA GLU A 115 -10.07 -14.70 -33.12
C GLU A 115 -8.70 -14.03 -33.16
N THR A 116 -8.06 -14.01 -34.33
CA THR A 116 -6.73 -13.40 -34.48
C THR A 116 -6.84 -11.90 -34.34
N ALA A 117 -7.81 -11.28 -35.02
CA ALA A 117 -8.07 -9.85 -34.92
C ALA A 117 -8.47 -9.45 -33.48
N ALA A 118 -9.32 -10.24 -32.81
CA ALA A 118 -9.73 -10.00 -31.43
C ALA A 118 -8.54 -10.04 -30.45
N LYS A 119 -7.64 -11.04 -30.58
CA LYS A 119 -6.43 -11.14 -29.76
C LYS A 119 -5.48 -9.96 -29.98
N GLN A 120 -5.34 -9.49 -31.23
CA GLN A 120 -4.52 -8.32 -31.55
C GLN A 120 -5.11 -7.04 -30.94
N ALA A 121 -6.42 -6.82 -31.04
CA ALA A 121 -7.08 -5.68 -30.43
C ALA A 121 -6.92 -5.69 -28.88
N ALA A 122 -7.07 -6.86 -28.25
CA ALA A 122 -6.84 -7.01 -26.82
C ALA A 122 -5.38 -6.70 -26.43
N ALA A 123 -4.41 -7.15 -27.22
CA ALA A 123 -2.99 -6.85 -26.98
C ALA A 123 -2.67 -5.36 -27.11
N GLN A 124 -3.33 -4.64 -28.03
CA GLN A 124 -3.17 -3.19 -28.17
C GLN A 124 -3.69 -2.46 -26.92
N VAL A 125 -4.89 -2.81 -26.45
CA VAL A 125 -5.44 -2.23 -25.21
C VAL A 125 -4.56 -2.56 -24.01
N ALA A 126 -4.04 -3.79 -23.93
CA ALA A 126 -3.11 -4.17 -22.88
C ALA A 126 -1.85 -3.30 -22.90
N ALA A 127 -1.26 -3.01 -24.06
CA ALA A 127 -0.11 -2.14 -24.17
C ALA A 127 -0.40 -0.69 -23.73
N GLU A 128 -1.59 -0.17 -24.01
CA GLU A 128 -2.03 1.16 -23.54
C GLU A 128 -2.19 1.20 -22.01
N ILE A 129 -2.79 0.15 -21.44
CA ILE A 129 -2.92 -0.01 -19.98
C ILE A 129 -1.54 -0.14 -19.34
N ASP A 130 -0.66 -0.98 -19.90
CA ASP A 130 0.70 -1.18 -19.41
C ASP A 130 1.50 0.12 -19.43
N ALA A 131 1.43 0.89 -20.52
CA ALA A 131 2.11 2.18 -20.60
C ALA A 131 1.61 3.15 -19.52
N PHE A 132 0.29 3.22 -19.31
CA PHE A 132 -0.32 4.03 -18.27
C PHE A 132 0.09 3.60 -16.85
N VAL A 133 0.10 2.30 -16.58
CA VAL A 133 0.54 1.74 -15.29
C VAL A 133 2.02 2.00 -15.09
N LEU A 134 2.87 1.76 -16.09
CA LEU A 134 4.31 2.01 -16.03
C LEU A 134 4.62 3.49 -15.77
N GLU A 135 3.98 4.42 -16.45
CA GLU A 135 4.17 5.86 -16.21
C GLU A 135 3.82 6.22 -14.75
N ARG A 136 2.71 5.68 -14.23
CA ARG A 136 2.23 5.95 -12.88
C ARG A 136 3.01 5.24 -11.78
N GLU A 137 3.55 4.08 -12.08
CA GLU A 137 4.36 3.28 -11.16
C GLU A 137 5.86 3.52 -11.30
N SER A 138 6.28 4.30 -12.31
CA SER A 138 7.69 4.58 -12.62
C SER A 138 8.47 5.19 -11.45
N SER A 139 7.79 5.96 -10.60
CA SER A 139 8.39 6.62 -9.45
C SER A 139 7.53 6.46 -8.18
N PRO A 140 8.17 6.26 -7.01
CA PRO A 140 7.54 6.37 -5.71
C PRO A 140 6.82 7.70 -5.51
N TYR A 141 7.27 8.78 -6.16
CA TYR A 141 6.55 10.06 -6.14
C TYR A 141 5.16 9.94 -6.77
N ASN A 142 5.05 9.41 -7.99
CA ASN A 142 3.77 9.24 -8.68
C ASN A 142 2.85 8.29 -7.91
N LYS A 143 3.41 7.18 -7.40
CA LYS A 143 2.73 6.25 -6.49
C LYS A 143 2.18 6.96 -5.25
N LEU A 144 2.96 7.84 -4.63
CA LEU A 144 2.54 8.59 -3.45
C LEU A 144 1.42 9.60 -3.76
N VAL A 145 1.53 10.35 -4.86
CA VAL A 145 0.52 11.33 -5.32
C VAL A 145 -0.83 10.67 -5.62
N LEU A 146 -0.82 9.44 -6.15
CA LEU A 146 -2.05 8.69 -6.43
C LEU A 146 -2.70 8.13 -5.17
N LEU A 147 -1.90 7.69 -4.20
CA LEU A 147 -2.41 7.18 -2.92
C LEU A 147 -3.00 8.29 -2.05
N ALA A 148 -2.33 9.44 -1.99
CA ALA A 148 -2.66 10.51 -1.08
C ALA A 148 -2.31 11.87 -1.68
N GLY A 149 -3.07 12.90 -1.31
CA GLY A 149 -2.66 14.27 -1.59
C GLY A 149 -1.29 14.56 -0.95
N VAL A 150 -0.36 15.09 -1.73
CA VAL A 150 1.01 15.35 -1.29
C VAL A 150 1.23 16.84 -1.05
N GLU A 151 1.78 17.18 0.11
CA GLU A 151 2.25 18.54 0.42
C GLU A 151 3.78 18.62 0.39
N ARG A 152 4.31 19.62 -0.32
CA ARG A 152 5.76 19.90 -0.33
C ARG A 152 6.14 20.80 0.85
N GLN A 153 7.22 20.45 1.56
CA GLN A 153 7.74 21.23 2.69
C GLN A 153 9.03 22.00 2.40
N GLU A 154 9.39 22.88 3.36
CA GLU A 154 10.60 23.71 3.36
C GLU A 154 11.88 22.91 3.11
N SER A 155 12.80 23.52 2.35
CA SER A 155 13.92 22.83 1.71
C SER A 155 15.18 22.69 2.56
N PHE A 156 15.39 23.51 3.61
CA PHE A 156 16.59 23.43 4.45
C PHE A 156 16.26 22.96 5.87
N GLU A 157 16.90 21.88 6.31
CA GLU A 157 16.88 21.39 7.69
C GLU A 157 18.31 21.45 8.24
N ILE A 158 18.46 22.10 9.39
CA ILE A 158 19.73 22.19 10.11
C ILE A 158 19.59 21.28 11.32
N GLN A 159 20.50 20.33 11.43
CA GLN A 159 20.48 19.35 12.50
C GLN A 159 21.87 19.09 13.06
N VAL A 160 21.92 18.81 14.35
CA VAL A 160 23.07 18.17 15.01
C VAL A 160 22.54 17.04 15.87
N LYS A 161 23.33 15.98 15.99
CA LYS A 161 23.06 14.83 16.84
C LYS A 161 24.32 14.54 17.63
N VAL A 162 24.23 14.44 18.95
CA VAL A 162 25.38 14.23 19.82
C VAL A 162 25.06 13.11 20.80
N PRO A 163 25.93 12.10 20.98
CA PRO A 163 25.75 11.09 22.01
C PRO A 163 25.82 11.72 23.40
N VAL A 164 24.97 11.25 24.31
CA VAL A 164 24.84 11.76 25.68
C VAL A 164 25.02 10.60 26.64
N GLU A 165 26.02 10.72 27.51
CA GLU A 165 26.30 9.77 28.59
C GLU A 165 25.45 10.08 29.84
N ASP A 166 25.34 11.36 30.21
CA ASP A 166 24.54 11.84 31.34
C ASP A 166 23.29 12.59 30.86
N LYS A 167 22.16 11.87 30.81
CA LYS A 167 20.87 12.46 30.45
C LYS A 167 20.36 13.48 31.47
N ASP A 168 20.75 13.35 32.74
CA ASP A 168 20.20 14.17 33.83
C ASP A 168 20.74 15.59 33.74
N ASN A 169 21.95 15.77 33.22
CA ASN A 169 22.49 17.10 32.91
C ASN A 169 21.65 17.81 31.84
N VAL A 170 21.30 17.12 30.74
CA VAL A 170 20.44 17.67 29.68
C VAL A 170 19.09 18.08 30.24
N LEU A 171 18.46 17.21 31.04
CA LEU A 171 17.17 17.48 31.66
C LEU A 171 17.23 18.68 32.62
N ARG A 172 18.31 18.81 33.40
CA ARG A 172 18.50 19.94 34.33
C ARG A 172 18.56 21.28 33.59
N VAL A 173 19.25 21.33 32.45
CA VAL A 173 19.33 22.54 31.61
C VAL A 173 17.98 22.87 30.98
N LEU A 174 17.23 21.87 30.51
CA LEU A 174 15.88 22.06 29.98
C LEU A 174 14.87 22.52 31.05
N MET A 175 15.04 22.10 32.31
CA MET A 175 14.20 22.53 33.43
C MET A 175 14.62 23.89 34.03
N GLY A 176 15.73 24.46 33.55
CA GLY A 176 16.22 25.77 33.98
C GLY A 176 15.43 26.94 33.38
N ASP A 177 15.87 28.14 33.68
CA ASP A 177 15.32 29.42 33.19
C ASP A 177 15.98 29.93 31.91
N GLN A 178 16.96 29.19 31.37
CA GLN A 178 17.77 29.61 30.21
C GLN A 178 17.08 29.39 28.86
N LEU A 179 16.00 28.60 28.81
CA LEU A 179 15.28 28.23 27.59
C LEU A 179 13.79 28.44 27.77
N GLU A 180 13.16 29.10 26.81
CA GLU A 180 11.70 29.22 26.77
C GLU A 180 11.11 27.97 26.11
N ILE A 181 10.50 27.08 26.89
CA ILE A 181 9.83 25.88 26.37
C ILE A 181 8.39 26.22 26.01
N THR A 182 8.05 26.04 24.73
CA THR A 182 6.69 26.27 24.22
C THR A 182 5.85 24.99 24.15
N LYS A 183 6.49 23.81 24.05
CA LYS A 183 5.80 22.52 24.01
C LYS A 183 6.72 21.37 24.38
N THR A 184 6.19 20.40 25.12
CA THR A 184 6.85 19.12 25.40
C THR A 184 6.02 17.97 24.83
N SER A 185 6.66 16.89 24.40
CA SER A 185 6.00 15.67 23.94
C SER A 185 6.88 14.45 24.17
N HIS A 186 6.28 13.32 24.53
CA HIS A 186 6.93 12.02 24.62
C HIS A 186 6.21 11.05 23.69
N TYR A 187 6.96 10.34 22.86
CA TYR A 187 6.40 9.32 21.99
C TYR A 187 7.43 8.24 21.65
N ARG A 188 6.96 7.01 21.43
CA ARG A 188 7.72 5.93 20.80
C ARG A 188 7.58 6.10 19.29
N GLU A 189 8.71 6.29 18.61
CA GLU A 189 8.80 6.55 17.17
C GLU A 189 9.25 5.26 16.46
N TYR A 190 8.41 4.74 15.57
CA TYR A 190 8.69 3.58 14.73
C TYR A 190 8.80 4.05 13.28
N ASP A 191 10.01 4.04 12.76
CA ASP A 191 10.30 4.37 11.37
C ASP A 191 10.58 3.10 10.56
N THR A 192 9.95 2.99 9.40
CA THR A 192 10.37 2.07 8.34
C THR A 192 10.75 2.87 7.10
N TYR A 193 12.01 2.76 6.70
CA TYR A 193 12.56 3.39 5.52
C TYR A 193 12.54 2.40 4.36
N PHE A 194 11.91 2.81 3.28
CA PHE A 194 11.89 2.14 1.98
C PHE A 194 12.93 2.80 1.09
N MET A 195 13.93 2.03 0.70
CA MET A 195 15.04 2.49 -0.14
C MET A 195 14.77 2.06 -1.58
N PHE A 196 14.90 3.00 -2.51
CA PHE A 196 14.70 2.76 -3.93
C PHE A 196 16.02 2.93 -4.70
N GLU A 197 16.16 2.20 -5.81
CA GLU A 197 17.38 2.21 -6.66
C GLU A 197 17.12 2.85 -8.04
N ASN A 198 15.94 3.44 -8.22
CA ASN A 198 15.38 3.87 -9.49
C ASN A 198 15.92 5.21 -10.02
N GLY A 199 16.93 5.80 -9.36
CA GLY A 199 17.64 6.99 -9.86
C GLY A 199 16.77 8.25 -9.99
N ASP A 200 15.61 8.29 -9.31
CA ASP A 200 14.77 9.48 -9.22
C ASP A 200 15.29 10.39 -8.08
N PRO A 201 15.82 11.58 -8.39
CA PRO A 201 16.38 12.48 -7.38
C PRO A 201 15.34 12.98 -6.37
N ASP A 202 14.04 12.98 -6.71
CA ASP A 202 12.98 13.42 -5.81
C ASP A 202 12.38 12.27 -4.98
N ALA A 203 12.83 11.03 -5.21
CA ALA A 203 12.27 9.83 -4.60
C ALA A 203 13.33 8.84 -4.09
N ALA A 204 14.42 9.34 -3.50
CA ALA A 204 15.51 8.51 -2.97
C ALA A 204 15.05 7.50 -1.89
N ARG A 205 14.19 7.94 -0.96
CA ARG A 205 13.61 7.06 0.08
C ARG A 205 12.24 7.50 0.55
N LEU A 206 11.35 6.54 0.83
CA LEU A 206 10.08 6.79 1.49
C LEU A 206 10.16 6.34 2.95
N ARG A 207 9.73 7.18 3.89
CA ARG A 207 9.64 6.83 5.30
C ARG A 207 8.19 6.69 5.72
N TYR A 208 7.78 5.48 6.10
CA TYR A 208 6.59 5.26 6.92
C TYR A 208 6.96 5.48 8.38
N ARG A 209 6.20 6.31 9.08
CA ARG A 209 6.41 6.59 10.49
C ARG A 209 5.14 6.46 11.28
N GLU A 210 5.26 5.79 12.41
CA GLU A 210 4.25 5.71 13.46
C GLU A 210 4.79 6.33 14.74
N ASP A 211 4.11 7.38 15.22
CA ASP A 211 4.38 8.01 16.52
C ASP A 211 3.30 7.54 17.52
N GLU A 212 3.68 6.76 18.52
CA GLU A 212 2.82 6.43 19.67
C GLU A 212 3.08 7.42 20.80
N PHE A 213 2.15 8.35 21.04
CA PHE A 213 2.28 9.34 22.11
C PHE A 213 2.04 8.71 23.47
N VAL A 214 2.99 8.94 24.37
CA VAL A 214 3.05 8.32 25.70
C VAL A 214 2.57 9.33 26.75
N GLY A 215 1.65 8.89 27.61
CA GLY A 215 1.12 9.64 28.75
C GLY A 215 1.94 9.44 30.03
N ASP A 216 1.47 10.02 31.13
CA ASP A 216 2.21 10.04 32.40
C ASP A 216 2.36 8.65 33.05
N ASN A 217 1.51 7.67 32.71
CA ASN A 217 1.56 6.30 33.22
C ASN A 217 2.13 5.30 32.18
N ASP A 218 2.91 5.79 31.22
CA ASP A 218 3.50 4.99 30.12
C ASP A 218 2.45 4.40 29.14
N GLU A 219 1.21 4.89 29.19
CA GLU A 219 0.12 4.50 28.30
C GLU A 219 0.16 5.24 26.96
N THR A 220 -0.11 4.51 25.87
CA THR A 220 -0.28 5.14 24.55
C THR A 220 -1.67 5.76 24.46
N TYR A 221 -1.76 7.09 24.35
CA TYR A 221 -3.05 7.80 24.26
C TYR A 221 -3.41 8.27 22.85
N GLN A 222 -2.44 8.36 21.95
CA GLN A 222 -2.64 8.76 20.56
C GLN A 222 -1.61 8.09 19.66
N VAL A 223 -2.05 7.61 18.51
CA VAL A 223 -1.16 7.11 17.44
C VAL A 223 -1.27 8.03 16.24
N ARG A 224 -0.13 8.39 15.65
CA ARG A 224 -0.07 9.18 14.42
C ARG A 224 0.83 8.52 13.40
N THR A 225 0.27 8.19 12.24
CA THR A 225 0.96 7.60 11.11
C THR A 225 1.15 8.63 9.98
N ARG A 226 2.31 8.60 9.30
CA ARG A 226 2.58 9.46 8.16
C ARG A 226 3.59 8.85 7.19
N LEU A 227 3.47 9.26 5.93
CA LEU A 227 4.47 9.01 4.90
C LEU A 227 5.29 10.29 4.68
N THR A 228 6.59 10.12 4.47
CA THR A 228 7.48 11.20 4.04
C THR A 228 8.36 10.67 2.92
N LEU A 229 8.12 11.10 1.68
CA LEU A 229 9.05 10.86 0.59
C LEU A 229 10.13 11.93 0.63
N ILE A 230 11.37 11.46 0.56
CA ILE A 230 12.58 12.25 0.76
C ILE A 230 13.42 12.07 -0.51
N GLY A 231 13.70 13.18 -1.19
CA GLY A 231 14.61 13.20 -2.32
C GLY A 231 16.07 13.05 -1.89
N GLU A 232 16.96 13.08 -2.88
CA GLU A 232 18.41 13.08 -2.69
C GLU A 232 18.84 14.25 -1.79
N GLU A 233 19.85 13.97 -0.98
CA GLU A 233 20.34 14.89 0.04
C GLU A 233 21.58 15.64 -0.47
N GLU A 234 21.48 16.96 -0.53
CA GLU A 234 22.66 17.82 -0.63
C GLU A 234 23.09 18.23 0.79
N ARG A 235 24.26 17.72 1.20
CA ARG A 235 24.81 17.93 2.53
C ARG A 235 25.88 19.01 2.51
N THR A 236 25.68 20.07 3.30
CA THR A 236 26.74 21.05 3.60
C THR A 236 27.17 20.89 5.05
N GLU A 237 28.44 20.57 5.26
CA GLU A 237 29.02 20.47 6.60
C GLU A 237 29.39 21.85 7.14
N PHE A 238 28.99 22.13 8.37
CA PHE A 238 29.54 23.21 9.19
C PHE A 238 30.41 22.60 10.28
N GLN A 239 31.24 23.43 10.93
CA GLN A 239 32.21 22.99 11.93
C GLN A 239 31.61 22.06 13.01
N ASN A 240 30.32 22.26 13.35
CA ASN A 240 29.65 21.66 14.51
C ASN A 240 28.20 21.19 14.22
N SER A 241 27.73 21.26 12.97
CA SER A 241 26.38 20.88 12.59
C SER A 241 26.31 20.56 11.10
N VAL A 242 25.22 19.94 10.68
CA VAL A 242 25.01 19.60 9.28
C VAL A 242 23.76 20.32 8.77
N MET A 243 23.89 20.99 7.63
CA MET A 243 22.76 21.53 6.89
C MET A 243 22.41 20.57 5.76
N LEU A 244 21.16 20.14 5.75
CA LEU A 244 20.59 19.26 4.75
C LEU A 244 19.65 20.06 3.86
N SER A 245 19.89 20.00 2.55
CA SER A 245 18.91 20.40 1.55
C SER A 245 18.34 19.16 0.87
N ARG A 246 17.01 19.00 0.89
CA ARG A 246 16.32 17.90 0.21
C ARG A 246 14.85 18.23 -0.02
N SER A 247 14.28 17.70 -1.10
CA SER A 247 12.83 17.72 -1.30
C SER A 247 12.16 16.79 -0.27
N ARG A 248 11.04 17.26 0.31
CA ARG A 248 10.19 16.46 1.20
C ARG A 248 8.74 16.59 0.81
N PHE A 249 8.12 15.45 0.66
CA PHE A 249 6.74 15.28 0.27
C PHE A 249 6.01 14.53 1.38
N LEU A 250 5.05 15.17 2.02
CA LEU A 250 4.29 14.61 3.12
C LEU A 250 2.95 14.09 2.63
N ALA A 251 2.57 12.93 3.16
CA ALA A 251 1.24 12.38 2.98
C ALA A 251 0.78 11.67 4.28
N THR A 252 -0.54 11.57 4.44
CA THR A 252 -1.14 10.74 5.49
C THR A 252 -0.88 9.27 5.22
N ALA A 253 -0.77 8.46 6.28
CA ALA A 253 -0.67 7.02 6.16
C ALA A 253 -1.95 6.35 6.72
N ASP A 254 -2.92 6.06 5.86
CA ASP A 254 -4.23 5.48 6.22
C ASP A 254 -4.31 3.94 6.05
N ARG A 255 -3.33 3.34 5.37
CA ARG A 255 -3.18 1.88 5.20
C ARG A 255 -2.11 1.28 6.11
N SER A 256 -2.08 -0.05 6.17
CA SER A 256 -1.09 -0.79 6.97
C SER A 256 0.32 -0.69 6.37
N LEU A 257 1.34 -0.88 7.22
CA LEU A 257 2.73 -0.97 6.76
C LEU A 257 2.91 -2.00 5.64
N ARG A 258 2.28 -3.18 5.78
CA ARG A 258 2.32 -4.25 4.77
C ARG A 258 1.80 -3.79 3.42
N PHE A 259 0.68 -3.06 3.39
CA PHE A 259 0.15 -2.51 2.15
C PHE A 259 1.20 -1.61 1.47
N TYR A 260 1.84 -0.71 2.22
CA TYR A 260 2.84 0.18 1.64
C TYR A 260 4.11 -0.56 1.18
N SER A 261 4.55 -1.58 1.92
CA SER A 261 5.66 -2.42 1.49
C SER A 261 5.38 -3.11 0.16
N GLU A 262 4.17 -3.66 -0.03
CA GLU A 262 3.76 -4.32 -1.27
C GLU A 262 3.55 -3.31 -2.41
N TYR A 263 2.90 -2.17 -2.13
CA TYR A 263 2.58 -1.16 -3.14
C TYR A 263 3.81 -0.42 -3.69
N PHE A 264 4.72 0.00 -2.80
CA PHE A 264 5.93 0.70 -3.20
C PHE A 264 7.05 -0.24 -3.66
N ALA A 265 7.00 -1.52 -3.28
CA ALA A 265 7.96 -2.55 -3.67
C ALA A 265 9.43 -2.09 -3.61
N PRO A 266 9.92 -1.61 -2.44
CA PRO A 266 11.28 -1.07 -2.33
C PRO A 266 12.35 -2.15 -2.50
N ALA A 267 13.52 -1.75 -2.98
CA ALA A 267 14.67 -2.64 -3.11
C ALA A 267 15.17 -3.12 -1.73
N ARG A 268 15.11 -2.25 -0.72
CA ARG A 268 15.50 -2.56 0.66
C ARG A 268 14.63 -1.84 1.67
N GLN A 269 14.45 -2.44 2.84
CA GLN A 269 13.78 -1.82 3.98
C GLN A 269 14.71 -1.74 5.19
N VAL A 270 14.66 -0.63 5.93
CA VAL A 270 15.39 -0.42 7.19
C VAL A 270 14.41 0.05 8.25
N ALA A 271 14.33 -0.69 9.36
CA ALA A 271 13.50 -0.31 10.49
C ALA A 271 14.35 0.35 11.58
N VAL A 272 13.85 1.44 12.16
CA VAL A 272 14.45 2.11 13.31
C VAL A 272 13.34 2.47 14.29
N SER A 273 13.46 1.98 15.52
CA SER A 273 12.56 2.29 16.63
C SER A 273 13.33 3.04 17.71
N LYS A 274 12.70 4.05 18.30
CA LYS A 274 13.28 4.82 19.39
C LYS A 274 12.23 5.41 20.30
N ASP A 275 12.61 5.62 21.55
CA ASP A 275 11.87 6.42 22.51
C ASP A 275 12.36 7.87 22.42
N ARG A 276 11.44 8.83 22.23
CA ARG A 276 11.77 10.24 22.00
C ARG A 276 11.05 11.15 22.97
N LEU A 277 11.85 11.88 23.75
CA LEU A 277 11.43 13.08 24.46
C LEU A 277 11.73 14.30 23.60
N ARG A 278 10.75 15.17 23.39
CA ARG A 278 10.89 16.35 22.53
C ARG A 278 10.42 17.61 23.21
N TRP A 279 11.26 18.64 23.15
CA TRP A 279 10.96 20.00 23.55
C TRP A 279 11.00 20.91 22.33
N ARG A 280 9.98 21.77 22.19
CA ARG A 280 10.05 22.96 21.33
C ARG A 280 10.50 24.11 22.20
N VAL A 281 11.58 24.76 21.79
CA VAL A 281 12.18 25.87 22.53
C VAL A 281 12.34 27.08 21.62
N VAL A 282 12.18 28.26 22.19
CA VAL A 282 12.60 29.52 21.57
C VAL A 282 13.94 29.90 22.19
N TYR A 283 14.96 30.07 21.36
CA TYR A 283 16.27 30.54 21.77
C TYR A 283 16.72 31.68 20.86
N ARG A 284 16.93 32.86 21.44
CA ARG A 284 17.24 34.09 20.69
C ARG A 284 16.28 34.31 19.50
N GLU A 285 14.98 34.35 19.82
CA GLU A 285 13.90 34.58 18.86
C GLU A 285 13.83 33.54 17.73
N THR A 286 14.42 32.37 17.94
CA THR A 286 14.51 31.32 16.93
C THR A 286 13.99 30.00 17.49
N ASP A 287 13.07 29.37 16.74
CA ASP A 287 12.50 28.07 17.11
C ASP A 287 13.47 26.91 16.85
N PHE A 288 13.62 26.07 17.87
CA PHE A 288 14.32 24.80 17.79
C PHE A 288 13.46 23.67 18.34
N ALA A 289 13.65 22.48 17.78
CA ALA A 289 13.22 21.23 18.38
C ALA A 289 14.44 20.54 18.97
N ILE A 290 14.42 20.30 20.27
CA ILE A 290 15.44 19.52 20.98
C ILE A 290 14.81 18.16 21.28
N ASN A 291 15.43 17.09 20.80
CA ASN A 291 14.99 15.72 21.04
C ASN A 291 16.06 15.00 21.87
N LEU A 292 15.64 14.25 22.87
CA LEU A 292 16.47 13.28 23.57
C LEU A 292 15.97 11.89 23.17
N ASP A 293 16.78 11.20 22.38
CA ASP A 293 16.41 9.94 21.72
C ASP A 293 17.14 8.77 22.37
N LYS A 294 16.40 7.70 22.69
CA LYS A 294 16.96 6.39 23.02
C LYS A 294 16.58 5.41 21.92
N LEU A 295 17.57 4.91 21.17
CA LEU A 295 17.31 3.91 20.13
C LEU A 295 17.02 2.55 20.78
N THR A 296 15.84 2.00 20.48
CA THR A 296 15.35 0.74 21.05
C THR A 296 15.46 -0.41 20.07
N SER A 297 15.43 -0.15 18.77
CA SER A 297 15.62 -1.19 17.75
C SER A 297 16.23 -0.62 16.46
N PRO A 298 17.40 -1.12 16.03
CA PRO A 298 18.35 -1.86 16.85
C PRO A 298 18.87 -0.99 17.99
N GLU A 299 19.15 -1.61 19.13
CA GLU A 299 19.56 -0.91 20.34
C GLU A 299 20.97 -0.31 20.17
N LEU A 300 21.09 0.99 20.46
CA LEU A 300 22.38 1.67 20.59
C LEU A 300 22.54 2.14 22.04
N PRO A 301 23.76 2.05 22.61
CA PRO A 301 24.00 2.44 23.99
C PRO A 301 23.86 3.95 24.17
N GLY A 302 23.28 4.35 25.31
CA GLY A 302 23.15 5.75 25.71
C GLY A 302 21.96 6.48 25.08
N TYR A 303 21.99 7.80 25.16
CA TYR A 303 21.01 8.68 24.53
C TYR A 303 21.68 9.51 23.44
N PHE A 304 20.89 10.08 22.55
CA PHE A 304 21.34 11.07 21.57
C PHE A 304 20.54 12.35 21.77
N LEU A 305 21.23 13.48 21.95
CA LEU A 305 20.62 14.79 21.87
C LEU A 305 20.60 15.24 20.41
N GLU A 306 19.42 15.51 19.87
CA GLU A 306 19.23 15.99 18.51
C GLU A 306 18.60 17.38 18.53
N ILE A 307 19.30 18.40 18.01
CA ILE A 307 18.76 19.76 17.89
C ILE A 307 18.45 20.04 16.42
N LYS A 308 17.21 20.46 16.13
CA LYS A 308 16.71 20.67 14.76
C LYS A 308 16.04 22.02 14.60
N SER A 309 16.26 22.63 13.43
CA SER A 309 15.45 23.74 12.94
C SER A 309 15.30 23.69 11.42
N ARG A 310 14.24 24.30 10.89
CA ARG A 310 13.93 24.34 9.45
C ARG A 310 13.77 25.77 8.97
N THR A 311 14.07 26.02 7.70
CA THR A 311 13.91 27.34 7.06
C THR A 311 13.90 27.21 5.54
N TRP A 312 13.36 28.23 4.86
CA TRP A 312 13.45 28.38 3.40
C TRP A 312 14.72 29.11 2.95
N SER A 313 15.47 29.71 3.88
CA SER A 313 16.63 30.55 3.56
C SER A 313 17.94 29.89 3.95
N ARG A 314 18.86 29.74 2.98
CA ARG A 314 20.22 29.25 3.22
C ARG A 314 21.01 30.15 4.18
N THR A 315 20.81 31.46 4.12
CA THR A 315 21.48 32.41 5.01
C THR A 315 20.99 32.26 6.45
N ASP A 316 19.69 32.10 6.64
CA ASP A 316 19.11 31.84 7.97
C ASP A 316 19.54 30.46 8.49
N ALA A 317 19.69 29.47 7.61
CA ALA A 317 20.21 28.15 7.97
C ALA A 317 21.62 28.23 8.58
N ALA A 318 22.52 29.01 7.97
CA ALA A 318 23.87 29.24 8.50
C ALA A 318 23.84 29.93 9.87
N ARG A 319 22.95 30.91 10.07
CA ARG A 319 22.74 31.56 11.38
C ARG A 319 22.25 30.56 12.43
N LYS A 320 21.27 29.72 12.09
CA LYS A 320 20.72 28.66 12.95
C LYS A 320 21.78 27.63 13.34
N ALA A 321 22.67 27.26 12.43
CA ALA A 321 23.82 26.39 12.72
C ALA A 321 24.74 26.97 13.81
N GLY A 322 24.99 28.28 13.79
CA GLY A 322 25.72 28.98 14.84
C GLY A 322 25.01 28.89 16.20
N LEU A 323 23.70 29.15 16.23
CA LEU A 323 22.89 29.06 17.46
C LEU A 323 22.84 27.63 18.03
N ILE A 324 22.81 26.61 17.18
CA ILE A 324 22.89 25.20 17.61
C ILE A 324 24.20 24.93 18.36
N THR A 325 25.32 25.50 17.91
CA THR A 325 26.61 25.38 18.62
C THR A 325 26.55 26.00 20.02
N GLU A 326 25.87 27.13 20.16
CA GLU A 326 25.68 27.78 21.46
C GLU A 326 24.79 26.95 22.39
N LEU A 327 23.72 26.37 21.85
CA LEU A 327 22.85 25.44 22.58
C LEU A 327 23.60 24.19 23.04
N LEU A 328 24.47 23.59 22.21
CA LEU A 328 25.28 22.45 22.64
C LEU A 328 26.19 22.79 23.83
N LYS A 329 26.81 23.97 23.81
CA LYS A 329 27.63 24.45 24.94
C LYS A 329 26.81 24.64 26.21
N LEU A 330 25.57 25.11 26.08
CA LEU A 330 24.62 25.24 27.19
C LEU A 330 24.32 23.88 27.84
N PHE A 331 24.24 22.82 27.03
CA PHE A 331 24.10 21.44 27.51
C PHE A 331 25.42 20.79 27.99
N GLY A 332 26.54 21.51 27.92
CA GLY A 332 27.86 20.97 28.28
C GLY A 332 28.37 19.90 27.30
N LEU A 333 27.85 19.88 26.07
CA LEU A 333 28.22 18.91 25.03
C LEU A 333 29.26 19.49 24.09
N ASP A 334 30.28 18.69 23.77
CA ASP A 334 31.30 19.04 22.79
C ASP A 334 30.75 18.79 21.37
N PRO A 335 30.66 19.81 20.50
CA PRO A 335 30.22 19.61 19.14
C PRO A 335 31.13 18.69 18.31
N LEU A 336 32.38 18.46 18.72
CA LEU A 336 33.30 17.55 18.03
C LEU A 336 32.87 16.08 18.15
N THR A 337 32.03 15.74 19.13
CA THR A 337 31.47 14.38 19.27
C THR A 337 30.16 14.21 18.49
N ALA A 338 29.77 15.20 17.69
CA ALA A 338 28.56 15.13 16.88
C ALA A 338 28.61 13.98 15.88
N GLU A 339 27.54 13.18 15.90
CA GLU A 339 27.28 12.12 14.95
C GLU A 339 26.69 12.71 13.67
N ARG A 340 27.29 12.34 12.54
CA ARG A 340 26.95 12.92 11.23
C ARG A 340 25.92 12.08 10.49
N ASP A 341 25.87 10.78 10.75
CA ASP A 341 24.99 9.88 10.02
C ASP A 341 23.55 9.98 10.53
N ASP A 342 22.57 9.86 9.63
CA ASP A 342 21.16 9.68 10.02
C ASP A 342 20.98 8.29 10.67
N TYR A 343 19.98 8.11 11.53
CA TYR A 343 19.78 6.83 12.22
C TYR A 343 19.74 5.58 11.31
N PRO A 344 19.02 5.57 10.16
CA PRO A 344 19.07 4.41 9.25
C PRO A 344 20.48 4.11 8.70
N GLU A 345 21.34 5.12 8.54
CA GLU A 345 22.73 4.94 8.11
C GLU A 345 23.57 4.35 9.24
N MET A 346 23.47 4.91 10.44
CA MET A 346 24.16 4.40 11.65
C MET A 346 23.84 2.93 11.92
N VAL A 347 22.58 2.55 11.71
CA VAL A 347 22.10 1.18 11.89
C VAL A 347 22.60 0.26 10.78
N THR A 348 22.56 0.72 9.52
CA THR A 348 23.03 -0.08 8.38
C THR A 348 24.55 -0.29 8.43
N ALA A 349 25.33 0.70 8.86
CA ALA A 349 26.79 0.60 8.93
C ALA A 349 27.30 -0.34 10.04
N ARG A 350 26.44 -0.68 11.01
CA ARG A 350 26.76 -1.54 12.17
C ARG A 350 26.15 -2.95 12.06
N ALA A 351 25.31 -3.19 11.06
CA ALA A 351 24.74 -4.49 10.70
C ALA A 351 25.64 -5.19 9.70
#